data_AF-C1F8F2-F1
#
_entry.id   AF-C1F8F2-F1
#
_cell.length_a   1.000
_cell.length_b   1.000
_cell.length_c   1.000
_cell.angle_alpha   90.00
_cell.angle_beta   90.00
_cell.angle_gamma   90.00
#
_symmetry.space_group_name_H-M   'P 1'
#
loop_
_entity.id
_entity.type
_entity.pdbx_description
1 polymer ?
#
loop_
_entity_poly.entity_id
_entity_poly.type
_entity_poly.pdbx_seq_one_letter_code
_entity_poly.pdbx_strand_id
1 'polypeptide(L)'
;MEAAAETRNLVVGLDFAFSYPAWFVREECGCGSAADFWSVAATEGESWMRGAKPWFWGRPGVKKPGEFVERPERGFRRTDREPLAGIRRTQPKSPFQVGGAGAVGTGTLRGIPLLQALRRAGFRIWPFEQPALPDAPLVVEIYPRVFTGDCTKSSAAERARELRKLMQDEACRKWLREDLLAEAAASEDAFDALLSALGMWRHREQFAHLAQAAEGDERLEGRIWVPHLGAAGRLSASSGR
;
A
#
# COMPACT_ATOMS: atom_id res chain seq x y z
N MET A 1 -14.47 -1.43 12.12
CA MET A 1 -15.21 -2.70 11.93
C MET A 1 -16.70 -2.44 11.77
N GLU A 2 -17.29 -1.51 12.55
CA GLU A 2 -18.68 -1.03 12.35
C GLU A 2 -18.96 -0.56 10.91
N ALA A 3 -18.03 0.22 10.32
CA ALA A 3 -18.15 0.71 8.94
C ALA A 3 -18.31 -0.40 7.87
N ALA A 4 -17.82 -1.62 8.12
CA ALA A 4 -17.97 -2.75 7.18
C ALA A 4 -19.43 -3.26 7.12
N ALA A 5 -20.11 -3.23 8.27
CA ALA A 5 -21.51 -3.62 8.39
C ALA A 5 -22.45 -2.54 7.82
N GLU A 6 -22.08 -1.27 7.98
CA GLU A 6 -22.90 -0.12 7.61
C GLU A 6 -22.73 0.30 6.13
N THR A 7 -21.55 0.08 5.53
CA THR A 7 -21.24 0.56 4.17
C THR A 7 -20.57 -0.53 3.35
N ARG A 8 -21.38 -1.41 2.74
CA ARG A 8 -20.88 -2.55 1.94
C ARG A 8 -20.14 -2.15 0.66
N ASN A 9 -20.35 -0.93 0.17
CA ASN A 9 -19.63 -0.35 -0.97
C ASN A 9 -18.40 0.48 -0.56
N LEU A 10 -17.92 0.35 0.69
CA LEU A 10 -16.72 1.05 1.16
C LEU A 10 -15.45 0.44 0.53
N VAL A 11 -14.55 1.33 0.10
CA VAL A 11 -13.19 0.96 -0.32
C VAL A 11 -12.18 1.67 0.59
N VAL A 12 -11.26 0.91 1.18
CA VAL A 12 -10.23 1.39 2.09
C VAL A 12 -8.86 1.20 1.43
N GLY A 13 -8.08 2.28 1.35
CA GLY A 13 -6.68 2.23 0.93
C GLY A 13 -5.77 2.23 2.15
N LEU A 14 -4.84 1.28 2.21
CA LEU A 14 -3.83 1.22 3.27
C LEU A 14 -2.41 1.36 2.70
N ASP A 15 -1.60 2.21 3.31
CA ASP A 15 -0.22 2.50 2.90
C ASP A 15 0.80 1.67 3.69
N PHE A 16 0.80 0.36 3.44
CA PHE A 16 1.88 -0.54 3.84
C PHE A 16 1.83 -1.80 2.98
N ALA A 17 2.96 -2.47 2.80
CA ALA A 17 2.98 -3.72 2.03
C ALA A 17 2.13 -4.81 2.70
N PHE A 18 1.17 -5.41 1.98
CA PHE A 18 0.30 -6.44 2.55
C PHE A 18 0.98 -7.79 2.74
N SER A 19 2.17 -7.98 2.19
CA SER A 19 2.95 -9.19 2.34
C SER A 19 4.42 -8.94 1.99
N TYR A 20 5.17 -10.03 1.84
CA TYR A 20 6.60 -10.06 1.54
C TYR A 20 6.86 -10.86 0.25
N PRO A 21 8.10 -10.81 -0.28
CA PRO A 21 8.48 -11.63 -1.43
C PRO A 21 8.12 -13.10 -1.23
N ALA A 22 7.70 -13.78 -2.30
CA ALA A 22 7.15 -15.13 -2.20
C ALA A 22 8.11 -16.14 -1.57
N TRP A 23 9.41 -15.99 -1.81
CA TRP A 23 10.45 -16.82 -1.19
C TRP A 23 10.43 -16.70 0.34
N PHE A 24 10.28 -15.49 0.90
CA PHE A 24 10.26 -15.29 2.34
C PHE A 24 8.98 -15.87 2.96
N VAL A 25 7.85 -15.68 2.28
CA VAL A 25 6.57 -16.23 2.71
C VAL A 25 6.62 -17.76 2.75
N ARG A 26 7.13 -18.41 1.70
CA ARG A 26 7.17 -19.87 1.59
C ARG A 26 8.30 -20.50 2.40
N GLU A 27 9.53 -20.02 2.22
CA GLU A 27 10.74 -20.68 2.71
C GLU A 27 11.04 -20.28 4.16
N GLU A 28 10.96 -18.99 4.48
CA GLU A 28 11.31 -18.49 5.82
C GLU A 28 10.16 -18.58 6.82
N CYS A 29 8.92 -18.51 6.35
CA CYS A 29 7.73 -18.55 7.20
C CYS A 29 6.91 -19.85 7.03
N GLY A 30 7.28 -20.73 6.09
CA GLY A 30 6.59 -22.01 5.88
C GLY A 30 5.13 -21.87 5.40
N CYS A 31 4.76 -20.73 4.82
CA CYS A 31 3.36 -20.41 4.52
C CYS A 31 3.01 -20.68 3.05
N GLY A 32 1.91 -21.40 2.82
CA GLY A 32 1.38 -21.69 1.48
C GLY A 32 0.44 -20.61 0.92
N SER A 33 -0.05 -19.70 1.78
CA SER A 33 -0.93 -18.60 1.40
C SER A 33 -0.58 -17.30 2.13
N ALA A 34 -1.02 -16.16 1.60
CA ALA A 34 -0.88 -14.87 2.29
C ALA A 34 -1.66 -14.84 3.61
N ALA A 35 -2.80 -15.52 3.69
CA ALA A 35 -3.60 -15.58 4.92
C ALA A 35 -2.89 -16.34 6.05
N ASP A 36 -2.21 -17.43 5.71
CA ASP A 36 -1.37 -18.17 6.68
C ASP A 36 -0.21 -17.29 7.14
N PHE A 37 0.45 -16.63 6.18
CA PHE A 37 1.52 -15.68 6.47
C PHE A 37 1.07 -14.56 7.40
N TRP A 38 -0.11 -13.98 7.19
CA TRP A 38 -0.63 -12.95 8.09
C TRP A 38 -0.80 -13.45 9.52
N SER A 39 -1.15 -14.73 9.71
CA SER A 39 -1.30 -15.32 11.04
C SER A 39 0.04 -15.49 11.74
N VAL A 40 1.05 -15.96 10.99
CA VAL A 40 2.42 -16.08 11.49
C VAL A 40 2.99 -14.70 11.82
N ALA A 41 2.89 -13.73 10.90
CA ALA A 41 3.37 -12.37 11.11
C ALA A 41 2.66 -11.65 12.26
N ALA A 42 1.37 -11.91 12.50
CA ALA A 42 0.67 -11.34 13.65
C ALA A 42 1.20 -11.86 15.00
N THR A 43 1.73 -13.08 15.02
CA THR A 43 2.29 -13.70 16.22
C THR A 43 3.76 -13.34 16.40
N GLU A 44 4.53 -13.40 15.32
CA GLU A 44 5.99 -13.33 15.37
C GLU A 44 6.57 -11.98 14.91
N GLY A 45 5.81 -11.12 14.22
CA GLY A 45 6.33 -9.92 13.55
C GLY A 45 7.08 -8.97 14.48
N GLU A 46 6.61 -8.81 15.71
CA GLU A 46 7.30 -8.02 16.74
C GLU A 46 8.66 -8.64 17.13
N SER A 47 8.78 -9.97 17.16
CA SER A 47 10.06 -10.66 17.38
C SER A 47 11.02 -10.51 16.20
N TRP A 48 10.50 -10.53 14.97
CA TRP A 48 11.29 -10.34 13.76
C TRP A 48 11.88 -8.92 13.71
N MET A 49 11.08 -7.91 14.08
CA MET A 49 11.58 -6.54 14.26
C MET A 49 12.67 -6.46 15.32
N ARG A 50 12.60 -7.27 16.38
CA ARG A 50 13.67 -7.37 17.40
C ARG A 50 14.88 -8.20 16.95
N GLY A 51 14.84 -8.82 15.77
CA GLY A 51 15.97 -9.52 15.17
C GLY A 51 15.92 -11.03 15.27
N ALA A 52 14.77 -11.62 15.59
CA ALA A 52 14.59 -13.07 15.55
C ALA A 52 14.79 -13.65 14.13
N LYS A 53 14.67 -12.83 13.08
CA LYS A 53 15.04 -13.17 11.71
C LYS A 53 16.12 -12.21 11.19
N PRO A 54 17.12 -12.72 10.44
CA PRO A 54 18.27 -11.92 10.00
C PRO A 54 17.92 -10.94 8.86
N TRP A 55 16.75 -11.09 8.25
CA TRP A 55 16.33 -10.34 7.07
C TRP A 55 15.97 -8.89 7.36
N PHE A 56 15.68 -8.52 8.61
CA PHE A 56 15.17 -7.20 8.98
C PHE A 56 16.28 -6.26 9.47
N TRP A 57 16.40 -5.08 8.84
CA TRP A 57 17.50 -4.13 9.11
C TRP A 57 17.04 -2.69 9.35
N GLY A 58 18.02 -1.82 9.65
CA GLY A 58 17.84 -0.37 9.76
C GLY A 58 17.69 0.11 11.21
N ARG A 59 17.65 -0.83 12.16
CA ARG A 59 17.81 -0.54 13.59
C ARG A 59 19.24 -0.08 13.88
N PRO A 60 19.48 0.65 14.99
CA PRO A 60 20.83 1.02 15.40
C PRO A 60 21.76 -0.20 15.41
N GLY A 61 22.88 -0.11 14.69
CA GLY A 61 23.86 -1.19 14.60
C GLY A 61 23.52 -2.35 13.65
N VAL A 62 22.29 -2.44 13.14
CA VAL A 62 21.85 -3.55 12.26
C VAL A 62 21.85 -3.10 10.80
N LYS A 63 22.87 -3.55 10.07
CA LYS A 63 23.07 -3.24 8.65
C LYS A 63 22.14 -4.08 7.76
N LYS A 64 21.94 -3.61 6.53
CA LYS A 64 21.26 -4.37 5.47
C LYS A 64 21.99 -5.71 5.25
N PRO A 65 21.27 -6.86 5.18
CA PRO A 65 21.86 -8.15 4.86
C PRO A 65 22.68 -8.12 3.58
N GLY A 66 23.84 -8.81 3.58
CA GLY A 66 24.73 -8.88 2.41
C GLY A 66 24.03 -9.40 1.16
N GLU A 67 23.13 -10.36 1.32
CA GLU A 67 22.34 -10.89 0.21
C GLU A 67 21.44 -9.83 -0.45
N PHE A 68 20.91 -8.85 0.28
CA PHE A 68 20.15 -7.73 -0.31
C PHE A 68 21.05 -6.62 -0.87
N VAL A 69 22.36 -6.70 -0.65
CA VAL A 69 23.36 -5.87 -1.33
C VAL A 69 23.76 -6.53 -2.65
N GLU A 70 24.05 -7.83 -2.62
CA GLU A 70 24.45 -8.63 -3.80
C GLU A 70 23.29 -8.86 -4.77
N ARG A 71 22.09 -9.11 -4.23
CA ARG A 71 20.85 -9.42 -4.95
C ARG A 71 19.71 -8.54 -4.45
N PRO A 72 19.71 -7.23 -4.78
CA PRO A 72 18.74 -6.28 -4.25
C PRO A 72 17.29 -6.67 -4.50
N GLU A 73 17.00 -7.34 -5.61
CA GLU A 73 15.68 -7.85 -5.98
C GLU A 73 15.07 -8.79 -4.94
N ARG A 74 15.87 -9.56 -4.20
CA ARG A 74 15.34 -10.43 -3.14
C ARG A 74 14.67 -9.66 -2.01
N GLY A 75 15.05 -8.39 -1.83
CA GLY A 75 14.47 -7.52 -0.81
C GLY A 75 13.14 -6.87 -1.23
N PHE A 76 12.63 -7.12 -2.43
CA PHE A 76 11.40 -6.50 -2.93
C PHE A 76 10.43 -7.54 -3.46
N ARG A 77 9.13 -7.25 -3.36
CA ARG A 77 8.14 -8.03 -4.10
C ARG A 77 8.31 -7.74 -5.58
N ARG A 78 8.02 -8.73 -6.43
CA ARG A 78 8.02 -8.52 -7.89
C ARG A 78 7.06 -7.39 -8.28
N THR A 79 5.94 -7.31 -7.58
CA THR A 79 4.88 -6.30 -7.79
C THR A 79 5.22 -4.91 -7.26
N ASP A 80 6.28 -4.72 -6.47
CA ASP A 80 6.70 -3.38 -6.02
C ASP A 80 7.36 -2.57 -7.14
N ARG A 81 7.92 -3.27 -8.15
CA ARG A 81 8.74 -2.64 -9.20
C ARG A 81 7.93 -2.24 -10.44
N GLU A 82 6.89 -3.00 -10.78
CA GLU A 82 6.04 -2.76 -11.96
C GLU A 82 5.24 -1.43 -11.91
N PRO A 83 4.50 -1.11 -10.83
CA PRO A 83 3.63 0.08 -10.81
C PRO A 83 4.38 1.40 -10.63
N LEU A 84 5.68 1.36 -10.31
CA LEU A 84 6.50 2.54 -10.02
C LEU A 84 7.39 2.96 -11.19
N ALA A 85 7.26 2.32 -12.36
CA ALA A 85 8.04 2.58 -13.57
C ALA A 85 7.91 4.01 -14.15
N GLY A 86 7.14 4.91 -13.53
CA GLY A 86 7.02 6.33 -13.89
C GLY A 86 7.41 7.33 -12.78
N ILE A 87 7.67 6.90 -11.54
CA ILE A 87 7.98 7.79 -10.41
C ILE A 87 9.49 8.02 -10.33
N ARG A 88 9.96 9.15 -10.89
CA ARG A 88 11.40 9.40 -11.09
C ARG A 88 12.18 9.69 -9.80
N ARG A 89 11.54 10.27 -8.77
CA ARG A 89 12.23 10.76 -7.56
C ARG A 89 12.10 9.85 -6.34
N THR A 90 11.23 8.83 -6.37
CA THR A 90 10.99 8.00 -5.18
C THR A 90 10.97 6.53 -5.54
N GLN A 91 12.04 5.83 -5.20
CA GLN A 91 12.09 4.37 -5.28
C GLN A 91 11.37 3.74 -4.08
N PRO A 92 10.65 2.63 -4.26
CA PRO A 92 10.07 1.89 -3.15
C PRO A 92 11.17 1.46 -2.19
N LYS A 93 10.84 1.42 -0.91
CA LYS A 93 11.72 0.88 0.12
C LYS A 93 11.33 -0.57 0.39
N SER A 94 12.31 -1.37 0.76
CA SER A 94 12.06 -2.78 1.03
C SER A 94 11.18 -2.94 2.27
N PRO A 95 10.18 -3.85 2.26
CA PRO A 95 9.35 -4.17 3.43
C PRO A 95 10.15 -4.82 4.58
N PHE A 96 11.41 -5.20 4.34
CA PHE A 96 12.33 -5.69 5.36
C PHE A 96 13.09 -4.57 6.09
N GLN A 97 13.08 -3.33 5.59
CA GLN A 97 13.69 -2.19 6.27
C GLN A 97 12.76 -1.70 7.40
N VAL A 98 13.08 -2.03 8.65
CA VAL A 98 12.29 -1.70 9.86
C VAL A 98 12.82 -0.47 10.61
N GLY A 99 13.91 0.14 10.15
CA GLY A 99 14.45 1.37 10.74
C GLY A 99 15.23 2.24 9.78
N GLY A 100 15.52 3.46 10.21
CA GLY A 100 16.19 4.48 9.41
C GLY A 100 15.26 5.23 8.45
N ALA A 101 15.82 6.17 7.70
CA ALA A 101 15.05 7.06 6.83
C ALA A 101 14.25 6.29 5.76
N GLY A 102 12.94 6.58 5.70
CA GLY A 102 12.00 5.97 4.75
C GLY A 102 11.70 4.49 5.02
N ALA A 103 11.97 3.97 6.22
CA ALA A 103 11.62 2.60 6.56
C ALA A 103 10.10 2.37 6.49
N VAL A 104 9.70 1.33 5.73
CA VAL A 104 8.29 0.93 5.59
C VAL A 104 7.98 -0.36 6.34
N GLY A 105 9.00 -1.15 6.69
CA GLY A 105 8.83 -2.49 7.26
C GLY A 105 8.17 -2.53 8.64
N THR A 106 8.35 -1.50 9.46
CA THR A 106 7.66 -1.42 10.76
C THR A 106 6.16 -1.23 10.58
N GLY A 107 5.77 -0.36 9.63
CA GLY A 107 4.37 -0.17 9.26
C GLY A 107 3.78 -1.45 8.67
N THR A 108 4.51 -2.13 7.78
CA THR A 108 4.12 -3.43 7.23
C THR A 108 3.86 -4.48 8.31
N LEU A 109 4.83 -4.75 9.20
CA LEU A 109 4.67 -5.81 10.20
C LEU A 109 3.54 -5.52 11.19
N ARG A 110 3.35 -4.25 11.58
CA ARG A 110 2.27 -3.85 12.49
C ARG A 110 0.92 -3.71 11.79
N GLY A 111 0.90 -3.49 10.48
CA GLY A 111 -0.30 -3.40 9.66
C GLY A 111 -0.90 -4.75 9.30
N ILE A 112 -0.08 -5.80 9.12
CA ILE A 112 -0.56 -7.15 8.77
C ILE A 112 -1.64 -7.70 9.73
N PRO A 113 -1.53 -7.58 11.07
CA PRO A 113 -2.62 -7.96 11.98
C PRO A 113 -3.95 -7.28 11.68
N LEU A 114 -3.93 -6.03 11.18
CA LEU A 114 -5.13 -5.29 10.81
C LEU A 114 -5.80 -5.90 9.57
N LEU A 115 -5.03 -6.44 8.61
CA LEU A 115 -5.60 -7.14 7.45
C LEU A 115 -6.44 -8.33 7.89
N GLN A 116 -5.98 -9.08 8.88
CA GLN A 116 -6.75 -10.20 9.42
C GLN A 116 -8.03 -9.74 10.12
N ALA A 117 -7.94 -8.64 10.89
CA ALA A 117 -9.11 -8.07 11.56
C ALA A 117 -10.14 -7.56 10.55
N LEU A 118 -9.71 -6.86 9.50
CA LEU A 118 -10.55 -6.38 8.41
C LEU A 118 -11.20 -7.54 7.64
N ARG A 119 -10.41 -8.57 7.31
CA ARG A 119 -10.94 -9.78 6.65
C ARG A 119 -12.00 -10.48 7.49
N ARG A 120 -11.78 -10.64 8.81
CA ARG A 120 -12.78 -11.20 9.75
C ARG A 120 -14.02 -10.32 9.87
N ALA A 121 -13.89 -9.00 9.67
CA ALA A 121 -15.00 -8.07 9.65
C ALA A 121 -15.79 -8.06 8.32
N GLY A 122 -15.40 -8.87 7.34
CA GLY A 122 -16.11 -9.03 6.07
C GLY A 122 -15.52 -8.24 4.90
N PHE A 123 -14.37 -7.57 5.07
CA PHE A 123 -13.67 -6.96 3.94
C PHE A 123 -13.03 -8.02 3.04
N ARG A 124 -13.07 -7.80 1.73
CA ARG A 124 -12.18 -8.48 0.76
C ARG A 124 -10.83 -7.77 0.74
N ILE A 125 -9.74 -8.53 0.76
CA ILE A 125 -8.38 -7.97 0.69
C ILE A 125 -7.79 -8.22 -0.70
N TRP A 126 -7.73 -7.19 -1.54
CA TRP A 126 -7.15 -7.29 -2.89
C TRP A 126 -5.61 -7.16 -2.85
N PRO A 127 -4.87 -7.89 -3.71
CA PRO A 127 -5.32 -8.80 -4.78
C PRO A 127 -5.49 -10.27 -4.35
N PHE A 128 -5.43 -10.55 -3.05
CA PHE A 128 -5.48 -11.91 -2.52
C PHE A 128 -6.86 -12.55 -2.63
N GLU A 129 -7.91 -11.74 -2.60
CA GLU A 129 -9.30 -12.17 -2.72
C GLU A 129 -9.97 -11.41 -3.88
N GLN A 130 -10.92 -12.07 -4.54
CA GLN A 130 -11.73 -11.43 -5.58
C GLN A 130 -12.58 -10.30 -4.97
N PRO A 131 -12.48 -9.06 -5.47
CA PRO A 131 -13.38 -7.99 -5.10
C PRO A 131 -14.84 -8.38 -5.35
N ALA A 132 -15.72 -7.94 -4.46
CA ALA A 132 -17.15 -8.26 -4.49
C ALA A 132 -18.00 -7.02 -4.22
N LEU A 133 -17.59 -5.86 -4.73
CA LEU A 133 -18.40 -4.64 -4.64
C LEU A 133 -19.66 -4.76 -5.51
N PRO A 134 -20.82 -4.25 -5.08
CA PRO A 134 -21.07 -3.54 -3.82
C PRO A 134 -21.48 -4.46 -2.64
N ASP A 135 -21.37 -5.78 -2.79
CA ASP A 135 -21.86 -6.76 -1.80
C ASP A 135 -20.95 -6.89 -0.56
N ALA A 136 -19.66 -6.61 -0.69
CA ALA A 136 -18.70 -6.61 0.40
C ALA A 136 -17.67 -5.48 0.26
N PRO A 137 -17.26 -4.85 1.38
CA PRO A 137 -16.30 -3.76 1.34
C PRO A 137 -14.91 -4.28 0.96
N LEU A 138 -14.09 -3.40 0.40
CA LEU A 138 -12.81 -3.74 -0.21
C LEU A 138 -11.65 -3.03 0.50
N VAL A 139 -10.56 -3.75 0.73
CA VAL A 139 -9.28 -3.18 1.12
C VAL A 139 -8.30 -3.35 -0.04
N VAL A 140 -7.63 -2.26 -0.41
CA VAL A 140 -6.56 -2.26 -1.40
C VAL A 140 -5.28 -1.70 -0.77
N GLU A 141 -4.15 -2.25 -1.17
CA GLU A 141 -2.86 -1.64 -0.89
C GLU A 141 -2.69 -0.41 -1.79
N ILE A 142 -2.29 0.73 -1.22
CA ILE A 142 -2.02 1.96 -1.97
C ILE A 142 -0.60 2.43 -1.72
N TYR A 143 -0.13 3.31 -2.60
CA TYR A 143 1.11 4.04 -2.40
C TYR A 143 0.87 5.53 -2.62
N PRO A 144 0.84 6.37 -1.55
CA PRO A 144 0.42 7.77 -1.65
C PRO A 144 1.16 8.60 -2.70
N ARG A 145 2.43 8.27 -2.97
CA ARG A 145 3.24 8.94 -4.00
C ARG A 145 2.66 8.86 -5.40
N VAL A 146 1.83 7.87 -5.70
CA VAL A 146 1.08 7.77 -6.96
C VAL A 146 0.11 8.94 -7.13
N PHE A 147 -0.40 9.50 -6.03
CA PHE A 147 -1.37 10.59 -6.03
C PHE A 147 -0.74 11.96 -5.77
N THR A 148 0.32 12.02 -4.95
CA THR A 148 0.99 13.29 -4.63
C THR A 148 2.03 13.71 -5.68
N GLY A 149 2.49 12.77 -6.52
CA GLY A 149 3.58 12.99 -7.46
C GLY A 149 4.88 13.46 -6.78
N ASP A 150 5.65 14.27 -7.51
CA ASP A 150 6.98 14.77 -7.12
C ASP A 150 6.95 15.91 -6.07
N CYS A 151 5.82 16.11 -5.36
CA CYS A 151 5.69 17.11 -4.32
C CYS A 151 6.69 16.87 -3.16
N THR A 152 7.36 17.94 -2.72
CA THR A 152 8.19 17.93 -1.50
C THR A 152 7.28 18.04 -0.29
N LYS A 153 6.76 16.89 0.16
CA LYS A 153 5.73 16.83 1.20
C LYS A 153 6.15 17.45 2.52
N SER A 154 7.44 17.50 2.86
CA SER A 154 7.93 18.18 4.07
C SER A 154 7.76 19.69 4.03
N SER A 155 7.61 20.29 2.85
CA SER A 155 7.36 21.72 2.67
C SER A 155 5.88 22.05 2.84
N ALA A 156 5.54 22.77 3.91
CA ALA A 156 4.19 23.26 4.15
C ALA A 156 3.67 24.14 3.00
N ALA A 157 4.55 24.95 2.40
CA ALA A 157 4.19 25.81 1.26
C ALA A 157 3.85 24.99 0.00
N GLU A 158 4.56 23.89 -0.24
CA GLU A 158 4.22 22.98 -1.34
C GLU A 158 2.90 22.24 -1.09
N ARG A 159 2.68 21.72 0.12
CA ARG A 159 1.40 21.10 0.48
C ARG A 159 0.23 22.06 0.26
N ALA A 160 0.34 23.30 0.77
CA ALA A 160 -0.69 24.33 0.58
C ALA A 160 -0.91 24.70 -0.89
N ARG A 161 0.13 24.63 -1.74
CA ARG A 161 0.00 24.84 -3.19
C ARG A 161 -0.78 23.71 -3.85
N GLU A 162 -0.47 22.46 -3.54
CA GLU A 162 -1.19 21.31 -4.10
C GLU A 162 -2.65 21.28 -3.64
N LEU A 163 -2.93 21.58 -2.37
CA LEU A 163 -4.30 21.68 -1.85
C LEU A 163 -5.13 22.76 -2.55
N ARG A 164 -4.53 23.92 -2.86
CA ARG A 164 -5.20 24.98 -3.64
C ARG A 164 -5.59 24.53 -5.05
N LYS A 165 -4.79 23.66 -5.70
CA LYS A 165 -5.16 23.07 -6.99
C LYS A 165 -6.38 22.18 -6.87
N LEU A 166 -6.52 21.43 -5.77
CA LEU A 166 -7.71 20.60 -5.53
C LEU A 166 -8.99 21.42 -5.41
N MET A 167 -8.92 22.62 -4.82
CA MET A 167 -10.08 23.53 -4.73
C MET A 167 -10.56 24.03 -6.09
N GLN A 168 -9.72 23.95 -7.12
CA GLN A 168 -10.08 24.30 -8.50
C GLN A 168 -10.76 23.13 -9.23
N ASP A 169 -10.70 21.91 -8.69
CA ASP A 169 -11.40 20.75 -9.23
C ASP A 169 -12.87 20.76 -8.78
N GLU A 170 -13.77 21.12 -9.68
CA GLU A 170 -15.21 21.20 -9.43
C GLU A 170 -15.82 19.88 -8.94
N ALA A 171 -15.28 18.72 -9.37
CA ALA A 171 -15.81 17.42 -8.99
C ALA A 171 -15.59 17.12 -7.50
N CYS A 172 -14.46 17.60 -6.97
CA CYS A 172 -14.05 17.38 -5.58
C CYS A 172 -14.40 18.54 -4.65
N ARG A 173 -14.53 19.76 -5.17
CA ARG A 173 -14.68 21.01 -4.39
C ARG A 173 -15.77 20.93 -3.32
N LYS A 174 -16.90 20.28 -3.61
CA LYS A 174 -18.01 20.13 -2.65
C LYS A 174 -17.66 19.33 -1.38
N TRP A 175 -16.61 18.52 -1.42
CA TRP A 175 -16.12 17.71 -0.30
C TRP A 175 -14.95 18.38 0.45
N LEU A 176 -14.32 19.40 -0.14
CA LEU A 176 -13.11 20.04 0.37
C LEU A 176 -13.46 21.22 1.29
N ARG A 177 -13.96 20.89 2.48
CA ARG A 177 -14.20 21.88 3.53
C ARG A 177 -12.89 22.51 4.00
N GLU A 178 -12.97 23.74 4.51
CA GLU A 178 -11.80 24.50 4.95
C GLU A 178 -11.06 23.83 6.12
N ASP A 179 -11.79 23.23 7.06
CA ASP A 179 -11.24 22.46 8.17
C ASP A 179 -10.43 21.25 7.69
N LEU A 180 -10.97 20.47 6.75
CA LEU A 180 -10.30 19.31 6.15
C LEU A 180 -9.01 19.71 5.42
N LEU A 181 -9.03 20.84 4.71
CA LEU A 181 -7.84 21.36 4.03
C LEU A 181 -6.77 21.83 5.02
N ALA A 182 -7.18 22.44 6.13
CA ALA A 182 -6.26 22.84 7.19
C ALA A 182 -5.60 21.62 7.85
N GLU A 183 -6.37 20.57 8.13
CA GLU A 183 -5.85 19.30 8.65
C GLU A 183 -4.86 18.65 7.67
N ALA A 184 -5.22 18.56 6.39
CA ALA A 184 -4.33 18.02 5.36
C ALA A 184 -3.06 18.85 5.17
N ALA A 185 -3.09 20.16 5.42
CA ALA A 185 -1.89 21.00 5.36
C ALA A 185 -0.95 20.79 6.55
N ALA A 186 -1.47 20.32 7.69
CA ALA A 186 -0.76 20.27 8.96
C ALA A 186 0.36 19.21 9.01
N SER A 187 0.21 18.08 8.30
CA SER A 187 1.21 17.01 8.29
C SER A 187 1.37 16.34 6.92
N GLU A 188 2.47 15.60 6.74
CA GLU A 188 2.67 14.78 5.54
C GLU A 188 1.63 13.65 5.46
N ASP A 189 1.32 13.01 6.59
CA ASP A 189 0.40 11.87 6.64
C ASP A 189 -1.05 12.30 6.31
N ALA A 190 -1.50 13.43 6.85
CA ALA A 190 -2.84 13.96 6.57
C ALA A 190 -2.97 14.41 5.11
N PHE A 191 -1.90 15.00 4.56
CA PHE A 191 -1.80 15.33 3.15
C PHE A 191 -1.91 14.09 2.27
N ASP A 192 -1.09 13.05 2.54
CA ASP A 192 -1.13 11.78 1.82
C ASP A 192 -2.52 11.15 1.87
N ALA A 193 -3.14 11.08 3.06
CA ALA A 193 -4.45 10.49 3.25
C ALA A 193 -5.54 11.19 2.41
N LEU A 194 -5.56 12.53 2.40
CA LEU A 194 -6.54 13.28 1.60
C LEU A 194 -6.32 13.07 0.10
N LEU A 195 -5.08 13.18 -0.39
CA LEU A 195 -4.79 13.01 -1.81
C LEU A 195 -5.05 11.59 -2.28
N SER A 196 -4.71 10.58 -1.48
CA SER A 196 -5.02 9.18 -1.75
C SER A 196 -6.52 8.94 -1.80
N ALA A 197 -7.29 9.42 -0.82
CA ALA A 197 -8.74 9.24 -0.79
C ALA A 197 -9.42 9.88 -2.01
N LEU A 198 -9.03 11.09 -2.40
CA LEU A 198 -9.55 11.76 -3.60
C LEU A 198 -9.13 11.04 -4.88
N GLY A 199 -7.89 10.58 -4.95
CA GLY A 199 -7.39 9.76 -6.06
C GLY A 199 -8.20 8.48 -6.22
N MET A 200 -8.37 7.72 -5.14
CA MET A 200 -9.23 6.53 -5.12
C MET A 200 -10.66 6.86 -5.54
N TRP A 201 -11.26 7.93 -5.02
CA TRP A 201 -12.61 8.34 -5.39
C TRP A 201 -12.76 8.68 -6.88
N ARG A 202 -11.78 9.36 -7.48
CA ARG A 202 -11.78 9.67 -8.92
C ARG A 202 -11.77 8.41 -9.79
N HIS A 203 -11.14 7.34 -9.31
CA HIS A 203 -11.00 6.06 -10.02
C HIS A 203 -11.93 4.96 -9.50
N ARG A 204 -12.93 5.30 -8.67
CA ARG A 204 -13.76 4.35 -7.92
C ARG A 204 -14.42 3.27 -8.76
N GLU A 205 -14.80 3.58 -10.00
CA GLU A 205 -15.44 2.64 -10.92
C GLU A 205 -14.53 1.44 -11.24
N GLN A 206 -13.21 1.61 -11.13
CA GLN A 206 -12.24 0.53 -11.37
C GLN A 206 -12.34 -0.59 -10.31
N PHE A 207 -12.70 -0.27 -9.07
CA PHE A 207 -12.66 -1.24 -7.97
C PHE A 207 -13.63 -2.40 -8.15
N ALA A 208 -14.77 -2.16 -8.81
CA ALA A 208 -15.74 -3.21 -9.16
C ALA A 208 -15.24 -4.15 -10.26
N HIS A 209 -14.21 -3.74 -11.01
CA HIS A 209 -13.65 -4.48 -12.14
C HIS A 209 -12.27 -5.08 -11.86
N LEU A 210 -11.75 -4.89 -10.65
CA LEU A 210 -10.49 -5.51 -10.25
C LEU A 210 -10.65 -7.03 -10.17
N ALA A 211 -9.64 -7.74 -10.67
CA ALA A 211 -9.53 -9.19 -10.55
C ALA A 211 -8.62 -9.58 -9.39
N GLN A 212 -8.93 -10.70 -8.74
CA GLN A 212 -7.98 -11.40 -7.88
C GLN A 212 -6.70 -11.72 -8.69
N ALA A 213 -5.55 -11.74 -8.01
CA ALA A 213 -4.31 -12.21 -8.60
C ALA A 213 -4.47 -13.63 -9.18
N ALA A 214 -3.89 -13.84 -10.38
CA ALA A 214 -3.75 -15.17 -10.94
C ALA A 214 -2.84 -16.05 -10.04
N GLU A 215 -2.95 -17.36 -10.18
CA GLU A 215 -2.11 -18.30 -9.42
C GLU A 215 -0.61 -17.98 -9.56
N GLY A 216 0.15 -18.23 -8.49
CA GLY A 216 1.59 -17.98 -8.41
C GLY A 216 1.98 -16.94 -7.36
N ASP A 217 3.15 -16.33 -7.54
CA ASP A 217 3.79 -15.51 -6.51
C ASP A 217 2.99 -14.26 -6.14
N GLU A 218 2.20 -13.71 -7.06
CA GLU A 218 1.37 -12.54 -6.77
C GLU A 218 0.29 -12.82 -5.71
N ARG A 219 -0.20 -14.07 -5.62
CA ARG A 219 -1.11 -14.50 -4.53
C ARG A 219 -0.43 -14.57 -3.16
N LEU A 220 0.89 -14.51 -3.10
CA LEU A 220 1.64 -14.42 -1.86
C LEU A 220 2.15 -13.02 -1.60
N GLU A 221 2.65 -12.34 -2.62
CA GLU A 221 3.28 -11.02 -2.51
C GLU A 221 2.26 -9.89 -2.38
N GLY A 222 1.10 -10.02 -3.03
CA GLY A 222 0.16 -8.93 -3.20
C GLY A 222 0.59 -7.95 -4.29
N ARG A 223 -0.11 -6.82 -4.38
CA ARG A 223 0.11 -5.79 -5.40
C ARG A 223 -0.41 -4.45 -4.88
N ILE A 224 0.31 -3.37 -5.21
CA ILE A 224 -0.15 -2.00 -4.98
C ILE A 224 -1.19 -1.65 -6.06
N TRP A 225 -2.36 -1.15 -5.65
CA TRP A 225 -3.32 -0.58 -6.59
C TRP A 225 -2.81 0.77 -7.09
N VAL A 226 -2.76 0.94 -8.40
CA VAL A 226 -2.49 2.22 -9.06
C VAL A 226 -3.55 2.52 -10.12
N PRO A 227 -3.95 3.80 -10.29
CA PRO A 227 -5.05 4.20 -11.18
C PRO A 227 -4.94 3.81 -12.67
N HIS A 228 -3.74 3.48 -13.12
CA HIS A 228 -3.42 3.13 -14.51
C HIS A 228 -3.27 1.61 -14.72
N LEU A 229 -3.62 0.80 -13.71
CA LEU A 229 -3.89 -0.62 -13.90
C LEU A 229 -5.15 -0.76 -14.77
N GLY A 230 -5.02 -1.38 -15.94
CA GLY A 230 -6.18 -1.79 -16.74
C GLY A 230 -6.98 -2.89 -16.04
N ALA A 231 -8.19 -3.16 -16.54
CA ALA A 231 -9.18 -4.07 -15.94
C ALA A 231 -8.69 -5.51 -15.66
N ALA A 232 -7.55 -5.92 -16.23
CA ALA A 232 -6.90 -7.22 -15.96
C ALA A 232 -5.71 -7.14 -14.99
N GLY A 233 -5.56 -6.05 -14.22
CA GLY A 233 -4.40 -5.81 -13.36
C GLY A 233 -3.08 -5.60 -14.13
N ARG A 234 -3.16 -5.37 -15.45
CA ARG A 234 -2.01 -5.06 -16.32
C ARG A 234 -2.08 -3.60 -16.74
N LEU A 235 -0.93 -2.92 -16.75
CA LEU A 235 -0.80 -1.55 -17.24
C LEU A 235 -1.45 -1.44 -18.63
N SER A 236 -2.34 -0.46 -18.84
CA SER A 236 -2.76 -0.13 -20.21
C SER A 236 -1.52 0.42 -20.92
N ALA A 237 -1.15 -0.18 -22.06
CA ALA A 237 -0.11 0.38 -22.90
C ALA A 237 -0.48 1.85 -23.22
N SER A 238 0.33 2.79 -22.76
CA SER A 238 0.13 4.20 -23.10
C SER A 238 0.20 4.34 -24.61
N SER A 239 -0.91 4.75 -25.22
CA SER A 239 -0.94 5.18 -26.61
C SER A 239 -0.09 6.44 -26.70
N GLY A 240 1.13 6.30 -27.22
CA GLY A 240 2.00 7.44 -27.46
C GLY A 240 1.33 8.44 -28.39
N ARG A 241 1.38 9.71 -27.99
CA ARG A 241 1.45 10.86 -28.90
C ARG A 241 2.51 11.80 -28.38
#